data_AF-F4WHQ5-F1
#
_entry.id   AF-F4WHQ5-F1
#
_cell.length_a   1.000
_cell.length_b   1.000
_cell.length_c   1.000
_cell.angle_alpha   90.00
_cell.angle_beta   90.00
_cell.angle_gamma   90.00
#
_symmetry.space_group_name_H-M   'P 1'
#
loop_
_entity.id
_entity.type
_entity.pdbx_description
1 polymer ?
#
loop_
_entity_poly.entity_id
_entity_poly.type
_entity_poly.pdbx_seq_one_letter_code
_entity_poly.pdbx_strand_id
1 'polypeptide(L)'
;MNLSRARVFEWFKRFQDSREDVEDDSRPGRPSTSKTDDNIETIGNLIRSDRRLSIRAIDETVGCGWIDKECVRQILHNNFNMKKVCAKMVPKILTFEQQEARKNLSKYSISVLDHPPYSPDLAPCDFYLFPKVKSALKGTRFESVEAVKEKAARVLKELTEEDFQHCFKQWKIRMERCRDRGGVYIEGDNK
;
A
#
# COMPACT_ATOMS: atom_id res chain seq x y z
N MET A 1 -39.26 4.96 43.22
CA MET A 1 -39.35 5.90 42.08
C MET A 1 -40.52 6.84 42.34
N ASN A 2 -40.29 8.14 42.50
CA ASN A 2 -41.37 9.13 42.62
C ASN A 2 -41.63 9.75 41.25
N LEU A 3 -42.81 9.52 40.68
CA LEU A 3 -43.25 10.24 39.48
C LEU A 3 -43.50 11.71 39.85
N SER A 4 -43.07 12.64 38.99
CA SER A 4 -43.31 14.06 39.21
C SER A 4 -44.79 14.40 39.07
N ARG A 5 -45.27 15.40 39.82
CA ARG A 5 -46.69 15.84 39.80
C ARG A 5 -47.18 16.13 38.37
N ALA A 6 -46.35 16.75 37.53
CA ALA A 6 -46.67 17.01 36.12
C ALA A 6 -46.92 15.73 35.31
N ARG A 7 -46.08 14.71 35.48
CA ARG A 7 -46.25 13.39 34.82
C ARG A 7 -47.52 12.70 35.27
N VAL A 8 -47.89 12.83 36.56
CA VAL A 8 -49.13 12.25 37.10
C VAL A 8 -50.36 12.92 36.48
N PHE A 9 -50.38 14.25 36.36
CA PHE A 9 -51.50 14.96 35.72
C PHE A 9 -51.61 14.68 34.22
N GLU A 10 -50.48 14.54 33.53
CA GLU A 10 -50.46 14.16 32.10
C GLU A 10 -51.04 12.76 31.89
N TRP A 11 -50.64 11.79 32.71
CA TRP A 11 -51.17 10.43 32.68
C TRP A 11 -52.66 10.38 33.03
N PHE A 12 -53.07 11.12 34.06
CA PHE A 12 -54.49 11.20 34.46
C PHE A 12 -55.37 11.78 33.34
N LYS A 13 -54.88 12.81 32.64
CA LYS A 13 -55.60 13.40 31.49
C LYS A 13 -55.67 12.42 30.31
N ARG A 14 -54.57 11.75 29.98
CA ARG A 14 -54.53 10.72 28.91
C ARG A 14 -55.44 9.53 29.20
N PHE A 15 -55.62 9.17 30.48
CA PHE A 15 -56.54 8.13 30.91
C PHE A 15 -58.01 8.56 30.81
N GLN A 16 -58.35 9.81 31.15
CA GLN A 16 -59.69 10.36 30.94
C GLN A 16 -60.07 10.46 29.45
N ASP A 17 -59.10 10.67 28.56
CA ASP A 17 -59.28 10.74 27.11
C ASP A 17 -59.29 9.34 26.43
N SER A 18 -59.68 8.28 27.17
CA SER A 18 -59.90 6.91 26.70
C SER A 18 -58.67 6.14 26.13
N ARG A 19 -57.43 6.49 26.54
CA ARG A 19 -56.27 5.63 26.24
C ARG A 19 -56.25 4.41 27.18
N GLU A 20 -56.75 3.28 26.70
CA GLU A 20 -56.71 1.99 27.41
C GLU A 20 -55.43 1.17 27.15
N ASP A 21 -54.58 1.63 26.21
CA ASP A 21 -53.34 0.97 25.84
C ASP A 21 -52.18 1.30 26.81
N VAL A 22 -51.48 0.27 27.25
CA VAL A 22 -50.34 0.31 28.20
C VAL A 22 -49.00 0.40 27.47
N GLU A 23 -49.00 0.20 26.15
CA GLU A 23 -47.77 0.23 25.36
C GLU A 23 -47.12 1.63 25.31
N ASP A 24 -45.80 1.62 25.19
CA ASP A 24 -44.98 2.83 25.11
C ASP A 24 -45.24 3.54 23.77
N ASP A 25 -45.53 4.85 23.80
CA ASP A 25 -45.66 5.65 22.58
C ASP A 25 -44.36 5.57 21.74
N SER A 26 -44.50 5.61 20.42
CA SER A 26 -43.34 5.64 19.51
C SER A 26 -42.39 6.79 19.88
N ARG A 27 -41.19 6.44 20.35
CA ARG A 27 -40.13 7.40 20.66
C ARG A 27 -39.23 7.57 19.43
N PRO A 28 -38.93 8.81 18.99
CA PRO A 28 -37.86 9.01 18.02
C PRO A 28 -36.54 8.60 18.69
N GLY A 29 -35.94 7.51 18.21
CA GLY A 29 -34.62 7.08 18.65
C GLY A 29 -33.55 8.15 18.39
N ARG A 30 -32.42 8.06 19.08
CA ARG A 30 -31.28 8.98 18.87
C ARG A 30 -30.78 8.86 17.42
N PRO A 31 -30.77 9.94 16.62
CA PRO A 31 -30.18 9.91 15.28
C PRO A 31 -28.71 9.53 15.36
N SER A 32 -28.24 8.63 14.50
CA SER A 32 -26.82 8.36 14.35
C SER A 32 -26.18 9.57 13.66
N THR A 33 -25.70 10.52 14.44
CA THR A 33 -25.13 11.81 13.95
C THR A 33 -23.88 11.63 13.09
N SER A 34 -23.31 10.43 13.01
CA SER A 34 -22.06 10.16 12.31
C SER A 34 -22.24 9.69 10.85
N LYS A 35 -23.43 9.23 10.44
CA LYS A 35 -23.73 8.72 9.08
C LYS A 35 -24.68 9.61 8.28
N THR A 36 -24.53 10.93 8.38
CA THR A 36 -25.26 11.87 7.54
C THR A 36 -24.79 11.78 6.09
N ASP A 37 -25.67 12.07 5.13
CA ASP A 37 -25.33 12.09 3.70
C ASP A 37 -24.16 13.04 3.38
N ASP A 38 -24.09 14.19 4.06
CA ASP A 38 -22.97 15.15 3.96
C ASP A 38 -21.61 14.51 4.31
N ASN A 39 -21.57 13.65 5.34
CA ASN A 39 -20.35 12.96 5.75
C ASN A 39 -19.95 11.90 4.73
N ILE A 40 -20.94 11.20 4.17
CA ILE A 40 -20.72 10.19 3.13
C ILE A 40 -20.16 10.87 1.88
N GLU A 41 -20.72 12.01 1.47
CA GLU A 41 -20.24 12.77 0.32
C GLU A 41 -18.81 13.29 0.54
N THR A 42 -18.53 13.87 1.70
CA THR A 42 -17.20 14.40 2.05
C THR A 42 -16.13 13.29 2.03
N ILE A 43 -16.42 12.15 2.66
CA ILE A 43 -15.54 10.97 2.64
C ILE A 43 -15.35 10.48 1.20
N GLY A 44 -16.42 10.44 0.40
CA GLY A 44 -16.36 10.07 -1.01
C GLY A 44 -15.44 10.97 -1.83
N ASN A 45 -15.51 12.28 -1.63
CA ASN A 45 -14.66 13.26 -2.31
C ASN A 45 -13.19 13.10 -1.95
N LEU A 46 -12.88 12.84 -0.67
CA LEU A 46 -11.52 12.59 -0.20
C LEU A 46 -10.91 11.33 -0.81
N ILE A 47 -11.66 10.23 -0.85
CA ILE A 47 -11.18 8.96 -1.42
C ILE A 47 -10.98 9.07 -2.94
N ARG A 48 -11.86 9.78 -3.64
CA ARG A 48 -11.70 10.00 -5.09
C ARG A 48 -10.48 10.86 -5.40
N SER A 49 -10.12 11.77 -4.50
CA SER A 49 -8.91 12.60 -4.61
C SER A 49 -7.64 11.80 -4.31
N ASP A 50 -7.64 11.02 -3.22
CA ASP A 50 -6.54 10.10 -2.88
C ASP A 50 -7.06 8.79 -2.26
N ARG A 51 -6.95 7.71 -3.04
CA ARG A 51 -7.36 6.37 -2.64
C ARG A 51 -6.43 5.74 -1.59
N ARG A 52 -5.26 6.32 -1.31
CA ARG A 52 -4.28 5.80 -0.34
C ARG A 52 -4.48 6.35 1.07
N LEU A 53 -5.43 7.26 1.27
CA LEU A 53 -5.72 7.84 2.58
C LEU A 53 -6.07 6.75 3.61
N SER A 54 -5.45 6.85 4.79
CA SER A 54 -5.75 5.96 5.91
C SER A 54 -7.06 6.37 6.59
N ILE A 55 -7.72 5.43 7.26
CA ILE A 55 -8.93 5.73 8.07
C ILE A 55 -8.64 6.85 9.09
N ARG A 56 -7.43 6.90 9.65
CA ARG A 56 -7.01 7.96 10.59
C ARG A 56 -6.91 9.33 9.92
N ALA A 57 -6.32 9.39 8.72
CA ALA A 57 -6.20 10.63 7.97
C ALA A 57 -7.59 11.15 7.54
N ILE A 58 -8.50 10.25 7.16
CA ILE A 58 -9.88 10.62 6.80
C ILE A 58 -10.63 11.16 8.02
N ASP A 59 -10.53 10.48 9.17
CA ASP A 59 -11.08 10.95 10.46
C ASP A 59 -10.57 12.35 10.83
N GLU A 60 -9.25 12.56 10.76
CA GLU A 60 -8.62 13.86 11.04
C GLU A 60 -9.08 14.97 10.08
N THR A 61 -9.35 14.62 8.81
CA THR A 61 -9.72 15.59 7.76
C THR A 61 -11.21 15.93 7.77
N VAL A 62 -12.09 14.96 7.98
CA VAL A 62 -13.55 15.14 7.83
C VAL A 62 -14.17 15.80 9.06
N GLY A 63 -13.60 15.62 10.26
CA GLY A 63 -14.37 16.00 11.43
C GLY A 63 -13.62 16.35 12.69
N CYS A 64 -12.30 16.50 12.73
CA CYS A 64 -11.60 16.83 13.99
C CYS A 64 -12.10 16.01 15.21
N GLY A 65 -12.44 14.73 15.01
CA GLY A 65 -12.98 13.84 16.05
C GLY A 65 -14.52 13.75 16.21
N TRP A 66 -15.33 14.38 15.35
CA TRP A 66 -16.80 14.27 15.41
C TRP A 66 -17.37 12.98 14.79
N ILE A 67 -16.58 12.31 13.94
CA ILE A 67 -16.94 11.03 13.32
C ILE A 67 -15.95 10.00 13.82
N ASP A 68 -16.43 8.93 14.44
CA ASP A 68 -15.55 7.89 14.94
C ASP A 68 -14.91 7.07 13.79
N LYS A 69 -13.71 6.55 14.03
CA LYS A 69 -12.95 5.72 13.05
C LYS A 69 -13.74 4.51 12.57
N GLU A 70 -14.61 3.98 13.42
CA GLU A 70 -15.45 2.84 13.11
C GLU A 70 -16.58 3.23 12.15
N CYS A 71 -17.13 4.45 12.27
CA CYS A 71 -18.06 5.02 11.29
C CYS A 71 -17.41 5.22 9.93
N VAL A 72 -16.19 5.79 9.88
CA VAL A 72 -15.43 5.91 8.61
C VAL A 72 -15.23 4.52 7.98
N ARG A 73 -14.84 3.52 8.78
CA ARG A 73 -14.70 2.13 8.31
C ARG A 73 -16.02 1.57 7.77
N GLN A 74 -17.14 1.83 8.45
CA GLN A 74 -18.46 1.37 8.05
C GLN A 74 -18.95 2.06 6.77
N ILE A 75 -18.72 3.36 6.59
CA ILE A 75 -19.07 4.10 5.38
C ILE A 75 -18.25 3.55 4.20
N LEU A 76 -16.95 3.38 4.36
CA LEU A 76 -16.08 2.77 3.36
C LEU A 76 -16.57 1.38 2.94
N HIS A 77 -16.94 0.55 3.90
CA HIS A 77 -17.35 -0.82 3.64
C HIS A 77 -18.77 -0.95 3.09
N ASN A 78 -19.73 -0.22 3.66
CA ASN A 78 -21.16 -0.42 3.38
C ASN A 78 -21.66 0.50 2.26
N ASN A 79 -21.19 1.74 2.18
CA ASN A 79 -21.64 2.70 1.16
C ASN A 79 -20.77 2.64 -0.09
N PHE A 80 -19.45 2.49 0.08
CA PHE A 80 -18.50 2.46 -1.05
C PHE A 80 -18.02 1.06 -1.45
N ASN A 81 -18.46 0.01 -0.74
CA ASN A 81 -18.05 -1.39 -0.96
C ASN A 81 -16.52 -1.58 -1.01
N MET A 82 -15.78 -0.76 -0.27
CA MET A 82 -14.33 -0.79 -0.23
C MET A 82 -13.84 -1.80 0.80
N LYS A 83 -12.91 -2.66 0.38
CA LYS A 83 -12.23 -3.63 1.25
C LYS A 83 -10.80 -3.19 1.49
N LYS A 84 -10.31 -3.40 2.71
CA LYS A 84 -8.91 -3.18 3.05
C LYS A 84 -8.05 -4.17 2.25
N VAL A 85 -7.25 -3.65 1.32
CA VAL A 85 -6.23 -4.43 0.62
C VAL A 85 -4.97 -4.42 1.48
N CYS A 86 -4.75 -5.50 2.22
CA CYS A 86 -3.46 -5.73 2.87
C CYS A 86 -2.50 -6.28 1.81
N ALA A 87 -1.65 -5.43 1.23
CA ALA A 87 -0.50 -5.90 0.46
C ALA A 87 0.50 -6.57 1.42
N LYS A 88 0.32 -7.86 1.71
CA LYS A 88 1.32 -8.67 2.43
C LYS A 88 2.42 -9.07 1.44
N MET A 89 3.38 -8.17 1.23
CA MET A 89 4.62 -8.45 0.48
C MET A 89 5.82 -8.50 1.45
N VAL A 90 5.64 -9.16 2.59
CA VAL A 90 6.77 -9.55 3.45
C VAL A 90 6.69 -11.06 3.62
N PRO A 91 7.67 -11.82 3.10
CA PRO A 91 7.78 -13.24 3.41
C PRO A 91 7.71 -13.43 4.93
N LYS A 92 6.74 -14.23 5.38
CA LYS A 92 6.42 -14.38 6.82
C LYS A 92 7.54 -15.08 7.60
N ILE A 93 8.53 -15.65 6.89
CA ILE A 93 9.71 -16.31 7.42
C ILE A 93 10.89 -15.81 6.60
N LEU A 94 11.75 -14.99 7.21
CA LEU A 94 13.02 -14.56 6.64
C LEU A 94 14.12 -15.46 7.17
N THR A 95 15.07 -15.85 6.32
CA THR A 95 16.29 -16.53 6.76
C THR A 95 17.09 -15.63 7.70
N PHE A 96 17.97 -16.22 8.52
CA PHE A 96 18.85 -15.45 9.41
C PHE A 96 19.65 -14.40 8.62
N GLU A 97 20.22 -14.78 7.49
CA GLU A 97 20.97 -13.90 6.59
C GLU A 97 20.11 -12.74 6.07
N GLN A 98 18.86 -12.98 5.68
CA GLN A 98 17.95 -11.92 5.22
C GLN A 98 17.60 -10.94 6.34
N GLN A 99 17.46 -11.42 7.58
CA GLN A 99 17.21 -10.55 8.74
C GLN A 99 18.43 -9.68 9.04
N GLU A 100 19.63 -10.27 9.00
CA GLU A 100 20.88 -9.55 9.21
C GLU A 100 21.12 -8.50 8.13
N ALA A 101 20.89 -8.85 6.85
CA ALA A 101 20.97 -7.90 5.75
C ALA A 101 20.03 -6.70 5.94
N ARG A 102 18.78 -6.94 6.37
CA ARG A 102 17.81 -5.85 6.67
C ARG A 102 18.27 -4.98 7.83
N LYS A 103 18.82 -5.56 8.90
CA LYS A 103 19.39 -4.81 10.03
C LYS A 103 20.55 -3.92 9.57
N ASN A 104 21.44 -4.46 8.72
CA ASN A 104 22.58 -3.72 8.18
C ASN A 104 22.15 -2.56 7.29
N LEU A 105 21.17 -2.78 6.39
CA LEU A 105 20.64 -1.70 5.54
C LEU A 105 20.06 -0.55 6.38
N SER A 106 19.32 -0.88 7.45
CA SER A 106 18.81 0.11 8.40
C SER A 106 19.93 0.83 9.15
N LYS A 107 20.93 0.09 9.65
CA LYS A 107 22.10 0.65 10.35
C LYS A 107 22.85 1.69 9.52
N TYR A 108 22.99 1.46 8.21
CA TYR A 108 23.67 2.38 7.30
C TYR A 108 22.73 3.36 6.57
N SER A 109 21.46 3.41 6.95
CA SER A 109 20.44 4.28 6.33
C SER A 109 20.35 4.15 4.80
N ILE A 110 20.54 2.94 4.28
CA ILE A 110 20.50 2.67 2.84
C ILE A 110 19.04 2.50 2.42
N SER A 111 18.58 3.37 1.52
CA SER A 111 17.25 3.26 0.91
C SER A 111 17.21 2.09 -0.07
N VAL A 112 16.28 1.16 0.14
CA VAL A 112 16.05 0.03 -0.77
C VAL A 112 14.98 0.42 -1.78
N LEU A 113 15.30 0.29 -3.07
CA LEU A 113 14.32 0.48 -4.14
C LEU A 113 13.45 -0.77 -4.28
N ASP A 114 12.15 -0.58 -4.48
CA ASP A 114 11.25 -1.69 -4.79
C ASP A 114 11.64 -2.37 -6.10
N HIS A 115 11.77 -3.69 -6.08
CA HIS A 115 12.09 -4.50 -7.25
C HIS A 115 11.03 -5.58 -7.45
N PRO A 116 10.36 -5.65 -8.62
CA PRO A 116 9.35 -6.65 -8.89
C PRO A 116 9.95 -8.08 -8.94
N PRO A 117 9.21 -9.10 -8.46
CA PRO A 117 9.64 -10.49 -8.60
C PRO A 117 9.82 -10.89 -10.07
N TYR A 118 10.83 -11.71 -10.33
CA TYR A 118 11.12 -12.26 -11.67
C TYR A 118 11.38 -11.20 -12.75
N SER A 119 11.97 -10.04 -12.42
CA SER A 119 12.27 -8.99 -13.41
C SER A 119 13.77 -8.79 -13.66
N PRO A 120 14.49 -9.80 -14.18
CA PRO A 120 15.91 -9.66 -14.52
C PRO A 120 16.14 -8.61 -15.62
N ASP A 121 15.14 -8.36 -16.46
CA ASP A 121 15.16 -7.28 -17.45
C ASP A 121 15.16 -5.88 -16.83
N LEU A 122 14.86 -5.74 -15.54
CA LEU A 122 14.96 -4.51 -14.77
C LEU A 122 16.12 -4.50 -13.78
N ALA A 123 16.95 -5.54 -13.72
CA ALA A 123 18.10 -5.61 -12.84
C ALA A 123 19.39 -5.26 -13.60
N PRO A 124 20.10 -4.15 -13.28
CA PRO A 124 21.33 -3.75 -13.97
C PRO A 124 22.39 -4.85 -14.06
N CYS A 125 22.50 -5.70 -13.04
CA CYS A 125 23.40 -6.84 -13.06
C CYS A 125 23.04 -7.84 -14.17
N ASP A 126 21.76 -8.16 -14.34
CA ASP A 126 21.29 -9.18 -15.27
C ASP A 126 21.23 -8.69 -16.71
N PHE A 127 20.71 -7.49 -16.97
CA PHE A 127 20.57 -6.99 -18.35
C PHE A 127 21.85 -6.32 -18.89
N TYR A 128 22.79 -5.90 -18.02
CA TYR A 128 23.99 -5.16 -18.45
C TYR A 128 25.30 -5.82 -18.03
N LEU A 129 25.54 -6.00 -16.73
CA LEU A 129 26.85 -6.42 -16.22
C LEU A 129 27.21 -7.86 -16.60
N PHE A 130 26.33 -8.82 -16.30
CA PHE A 130 26.57 -10.22 -16.57
C PHE A 130 26.69 -10.54 -18.06
N PRO A 131 25.92 -9.92 -18.98
CA PRO A 131 26.18 -10.04 -20.41
C PRO A 131 27.59 -9.65 -20.81
N LYS A 132 28.14 -8.53 -20.31
CA LYS A 132 29.52 -8.12 -20.61
C LYS A 132 30.54 -9.14 -20.12
N VAL A 133 30.41 -9.59 -18.87
CA VAL A 133 31.29 -10.62 -18.29
C VAL A 133 31.17 -11.94 -19.06
N LYS A 134 29.95 -12.42 -19.29
CA LYS A 134 29.70 -13.67 -20.05
C LYS A 134 30.26 -13.59 -21.46
N SER A 135 30.10 -12.45 -22.15
CA SER A 135 30.65 -12.25 -23.50
C SER A 135 32.18 -12.34 -23.50
N ALA A 136 32.84 -11.73 -22.52
CA ALA A 136 34.30 -11.77 -22.40
C ALA A 136 34.85 -13.17 -22.02
N LEU A 137 34.07 -13.94 -21.26
CA LEU A 137 34.43 -15.31 -20.87
C LEU A 137 34.07 -16.34 -21.95
N LYS A 138 33.14 -16.02 -22.85
CA LYS A 138 32.63 -16.94 -23.88
C LYS A 138 33.76 -17.47 -24.77
N GLY A 139 33.70 -18.77 -25.07
CA GLY A 139 34.66 -19.43 -25.96
C GLY A 139 36.07 -19.60 -25.38
N THR A 140 36.32 -19.16 -24.14
CA THR A 140 37.60 -19.37 -23.46
C THR A 140 37.53 -20.62 -22.59
N ARG A 141 38.53 -21.50 -22.70
CA ARG A 141 38.70 -22.63 -21.78
C ARG A 141 39.66 -22.21 -20.67
N PHE A 142 39.29 -22.43 -19.42
CA PHE A 142 40.09 -22.09 -18.26
C PHE A 142 40.56 -23.36 -17.57
N GLU A 143 41.81 -23.34 -17.10
CA GLU A 143 42.43 -24.48 -16.42
C GLU A 143 42.13 -24.49 -14.91
N SER A 144 41.68 -23.36 -14.36
CA SER A 144 41.37 -23.21 -12.93
C SER A 144 40.26 -22.18 -12.67
N VAL A 145 39.69 -22.23 -11.47
CA VAL A 145 38.69 -21.24 -11.01
C VAL A 145 39.34 -19.87 -10.80
N GLU A 146 40.60 -19.85 -10.39
CA GLU A 146 41.41 -18.65 -10.19
C GLU A 146 41.56 -17.89 -11.50
N ALA A 147 41.83 -18.57 -12.62
CA ALA A 147 41.91 -17.96 -13.94
C ALA A 147 40.57 -17.34 -14.39
N VAL A 148 39.44 -17.97 -14.04
CA VAL A 148 38.10 -17.41 -14.31
C VAL A 148 37.88 -16.14 -13.49
N LYS A 149 38.20 -16.17 -12.19
CA LYS A 149 38.07 -15.02 -11.28
C LYS A 149 38.93 -13.85 -11.74
N GLU A 150 40.18 -14.12 -12.13
CA GLU A 150 41.10 -13.09 -12.61
C GLU A 150 40.58 -12.42 -13.88
N LYS A 151 40.15 -13.21 -14.86
CA LYS A 151 39.61 -12.65 -16.11
C LYS A 151 38.31 -11.89 -15.87
N ALA A 152 37.40 -12.40 -15.04
CA ALA A 152 36.18 -11.69 -14.67
C ALA A 152 36.49 -10.37 -13.94
N ALA A 153 37.44 -10.38 -13.00
CA ALA A 153 37.87 -9.18 -12.29
C ALA A 153 38.49 -8.15 -13.23
N ARG A 154 39.25 -8.59 -14.24
CA ARG A 154 39.81 -7.70 -15.26
C ARG A 154 38.70 -6.98 -16.04
N VAL A 155 37.70 -7.71 -16.52
CA VAL A 155 36.55 -7.13 -17.22
C VAL A 155 35.83 -6.11 -16.36
N LEU A 156 35.67 -6.38 -15.06
CA LEU A 156 35.04 -5.44 -14.13
C LEU A 156 35.89 -4.18 -13.90
N LYS A 157 37.22 -4.30 -13.85
CA LYS A 157 38.15 -3.16 -13.69
C LYS A 157 38.26 -2.30 -14.94
N GLU A 158 37.98 -2.87 -16.11
CA GLU A 158 37.97 -2.15 -17.39
C GLU A 158 36.69 -1.32 -17.59
N LEU A 159 35.65 -1.51 -16.76
CA LEU A 159 34.43 -0.70 -16.83
C LEU A 159 34.71 0.74 -16.43
N THR A 160 34.30 1.64 -17.31
CA THR A 160 34.48 3.08 -17.17
C THR A 160 33.29 3.73 -16.47
N GLU A 161 33.42 5.00 -16.09
CA GLU A 161 32.29 5.76 -15.56
C GLU A 161 31.18 5.88 -16.61
N GLU A 162 31.55 6.09 -17.88
CA GLU A 162 30.63 6.19 -19.00
C GLU A 162 29.80 4.91 -19.19
N ASP A 163 30.40 3.73 -18.95
CA ASP A 163 29.68 2.46 -18.96
C ASP A 163 28.57 2.42 -17.91
N PHE A 164 28.83 2.91 -16.70
CA PHE A 164 27.83 2.94 -15.63
C PHE A 164 26.75 3.99 -15.93
N GLN A 165 27.12 5.17 -16.38
CA GLN A 165 26.16 6.21 -16.79
C GLN A 165 25.23 5.69 -17.89
N HIS A 166 25.79 4.98 -18.88
CA HIS A 166 25.00 4.33 -19.92
C HIS A 166 24.04 3.28 -19.34
N CYS A 167 24.52 2.42 -18.43
CA CYS A 167 23.70 1.42 -17.76
C CYS A 167 22.50 2.05 -17.03
N PHE A 168 22.73 3.11 -16.25
CA PHE A 168 21.67 3.82 -15.53
C PHE A 168 20.68 4.51 -16.47
N LYS A 169 21.14 5.04 -17.61
CA LYS A 169 20.26 5.59 -18.65
C LYS A 169 19.37 4.50 -19.25
N GLN A 170 19.95 3.35 -19.59
CA GLN A 170 19.18 2.20 -20.07
C GLN A 170 18.18 1.70 -19.03
N TRP A 171 18.57 1.70 -17.75
CA TRP A 171 17.69 1.29 -16.67
C TRP A 171 16.41 2.13 -16.60
N LYS A 172 16.53 3.46 -16.72
CA LYS A 172 15.36 4.37 -16.79
C LYS A 172 14.46 4.05 -17.98
N ILE A 173 15.05 3.89 -19.17
CA ILE A 173 14.31 3.55 -20.40
C ILE A 173 13.57 2.22 -20.24
N ARG A 174 14.20 1.21 -19.63
CA ARG A 174 13.59 -0.10 -19.38
C ARG A 174 12.43 0.01 -18.41
N MET A 175 12.55 0.77 -17.32
CA MET A 175 11.43 1.01 -16.40
C MET A 175 10.24 1.68 -17.10
N GLU A 176 10.49 2.70 -17.92
CA GLU A 176 9.44 3.38 -18.70
C GLU A 176 8.75 2.42 -19.66
N ARG A 177 9.50 1.60 -20.38
CA ARG A 177 8.95 0.57 -21.27
C ARG A 177 8.13 -0.48 -20.53
N CYS A 178 8.59 -0.93 -19.37
CA CYS A 178 7.86 -1.87 -18.53
C CYS A 178 6.50 -1.28 -18.12
N ARG A 179 6.49 -0.01 -17.70
CA ARG A 179 5.25 0.72 -17.40
C ARG A 179 4.33 0.80 -18.62
N ASP A 180 4.86 1.21 -19.78
CA ASP A 180 4.07 1.44 -20.98
C ASP A 180 3.49 0.13 -21.56
N ARG A 181 4.16 -1.00 -21.32
CA ARG A 181 3.70 -2.35 -21.70
C ARG A 181 2.84 -3.04 -20.63
N GLY A 182 2.46 -2.34 -19.56
CA GLY A 182 1.64 -2.91 -18.49
C GLY A 182 2.31 -4.04 -17.71
N GLY A 183 3.65 -4.01 -17.58
CA GLY A 183 4.41 -4.99 -16.80
C GLY A 183 4.84 -6.24 -17.58
N VAL A 184 4.64 -6.28 -18.89
CA VAL A 184 5.14 -7.38 -19.74
C VAL A 184 6.66 -7.28 -19.91
N TYR A 185 7.32 -8.44 -19.96
CA TYR A 185 8.77 -8.55 -20.15
C TYR A 185 9.29 -7.75 -21.35
N ILE A 186 10.48 -7.20 -21.17
CA ILE A 186 11.20 -6.48 -22.23
C ILE A 186 12.12 -7.47 -22.95
N GLU A 187 11.57 -8.12 -23.98
CA GLU A 187 12.33 -8.99 -24.87
C GLU A 187 13.07 -8.18 -25.95
N GLY A 188 14.33 -8.56 -26.25
CA GLY A 188 14.94 -8.30 -27.56
C GLY A 188 15.72 -7.00 -27.80
N ASP A 189 16.13 -6.25 -26.78
CA ASP A 189 16.89 -5.00 -26.99
C ASP A 189 18.38 -5.18 -27.37
N ASN A 190 18.84 -6.42 -27.52
CA ASN A 190 20.18 -6.72 -28.03
C ASN A 190 20.06 -7.34 -29.43
N LYS A 191 19.77 -6.52 -30.43
CA LYS A 191 20.15 -6.76 -31.83
C LYS A 191 20.75 -5.50 -32.42
#